data_AF-A0A0E9Y1P0-F1
#
_entry.id   AF-A0A0E9Y1P0-F1
#
_cell.length_a   1.000
_cell.length_b   1.000
_cell.length_c   1.000
_cell.angle_alpha   90.00
_cell.angle_beta   90.00
_cell.angle_gamma   90.00
#
_symmetry.space_group_name_H-M   'P 1'
#
loop_
_entity.id
_entity.type
_entity.pdbx_description
1 polymer ?
#
loop_
_entity_poly.entity_id
_entity_poly.type
_entity_poly.pdbx_seq_one_letter_code
_entity_poly.pdbx_strand_id
1 'polypeptide(L)'
;MMYQKDTYRMSGSFDLDATALEIPYQGGKTSMVVLLPNDVEGLSKLEERLTALQLKSVLGYLHSLSNVELYLPKFRFEQTVFLRSALQAMGINEFFAPNADLSGISEVGNLVPTDVVHKAFVEVNEEGTEA
;
A
#
# COMPACT_ATOMS: atom_id res chain seq x y z
N MET A 1 -9.25 -19.75 -1.69
CA MET A 1 -9.52 -18.74 -2.72
C MET A 1 -10.97 -18.31 -2.57
N MET A 2 -11.22 -17.02 -2.54
CA MET A 2 -12.55 -16.44 -2.66
C MET A 2 -12.92 -16.34 -4.14
N TYR A 3 -14.19 -16.47 -4.45
CA TYR A 3 -14.71 -16.36 -5.80
C TYR A 3 -15.94 -15.46 -5.82
N GLN A 4 -15.96 -14.49 -6.72
CA GLN A 4 -17.11 -13.63 -6.96
C GLN A 4 -17.22 -13.31 -8.45
N LYS A 5 -18.45 -13.23 -8.96
CA LYS A 5 -18.74 -12.79 -10.33
C LYS A 5 -19.63 -11.56 -10.26
N ASP A 6 -19.07 -10.41 -10.62
CA ASP A 6 -19.76 -9.12 -10.53
C ASP A 6 -19.16 -8.10 -11.51
N THR A 7 -19.72 -6.90 -11.54
CA THR A 7 -19.23 -5.78 -12.34
C THR A 7 -18.28 -4.92 -11.51
N TYR A 8 -17.03 -4.78 -11.97
CA TYR A 8 -16.01 -3.97 -11.31
C TYR A 8 -15.44 -2.93 -12.27
N ARG A 9 -14.82 -1.88 -11.71
CA ARG A 9 -13.98 -0.98 -12.50
C ARG A 9 -12.63 -1.64 -12.69
N MET A 10 -12.21 -1.75 -13.94
CA MET A 10 -10.98 -2.42 -14.32
C MET A 10 -10.30 -1.64 -15.45
N SER A 11 -8.97 -1.56 -15.40
CA SER A 11 -8.17 -0.94 -16.45
C SER A 11 -6.84 -1.68 -16.62
N GLY A 12 -6.36 -1.79 -17.86
CA GLY A 12 -4.99 -2.21 -18.13
C GLY A 12 -4.05 -1.01 -18.05
N SER A 13 -2.84 -1.23 -17.53
CA SER A 13 -1.75 -0.26 -17.56
C SER A 13 -0.60 -0.82 -18.37
N PHE A 14 -0.37 -0.22 -19.55
CA PHE A 14 0.75 -0.60 -20.41
C PHE A 14 2.09 -0.23 -19.76
N ASP A 15 2.18 0.95 -19.13
CA ASP A 15 3.40 1.44 -18.49
C ASP A 15 3.86 0.54 -17.33
N LEU A 16 2.90 0.06 -16.54
CA LEU A 16 3.16 -0.84 -15.40
C LEU A 16 3.17 -2.33 -15.79
N ASP A 17 2.80 -2.67 -17.02
CA ASP A 17 2.56 -4.06 -17.46
C ASP A 17 1.66 -4.84 -16.48
N ALA A 18 0.53 -4.23 -16.14
CA ALA A 18 -0.36 -4.73 -15.09
C ALA A 18 -1.83 -4.47 -15.40
N THR A 19 -2.70 -5.26 -14.77
CA THR A 19 -4.14 -5.04 -14.73
C THR A 19 -4.53 -4.49 -13.36
N ALA A 20 -5.26 -3.39 -13.35
CA ALA A 20 -5.80 -2.76 -12.16
C ALA A 20 -7.28 -3.10 -11.99
N LEU A 21 -7.69 -3.45 -10.77
CA LEU A 21 -9.08 -3.75 -10.40
C LEU A 21 -9.45 -2.98 -9.14
N GLU A 22 -10.58 -2.26 -9.17
CA GLU A 22 -11.14 -1.58 -7.99
C GLU A 22 -12.26 -2.43 -7.37
N ILE A 23 -12.10 -2.79 -6.09
CA ILE A 23 -13.07 -3.51 -5.26
C ILE A 23 -13.64 -2.51 -4.24
N PRO A 24 -14.87 -2.00 -4.44
CA PRO A 24 -15.45 -1.01 -3.53
C PRO A 24 -15.86 -1.63 -2.19
N TYR A 25 -15.61 -0.92 -1.08
CA TYR A 25 -16.14 -1.30 0.23
C TYR A 25 -17.58 -0.81 0.42
N GLN A 26 -18.27 -1.41 1.39
CA GLN A 26 -19.60 -0.96 1.80
C GLN A 26 -19.57 0.53 2.21
N GLY A 27 -20.59 1.27 1.80
CA GLY A 27 -20.70 2.71 2.07
C GLY A 27 -20.01 3.62 1.05
N GLY A 28 -19.27 3.07 0.06
CA GLY A 28 -18.83 3.80 -1.14
C GLY A 28 -17.83 4.93 -0.91
N LYS A 29 -17.19 4.98 0.26
CA LYS A 29 -16.18 6.01 0.62
C LYS A 29 -14.76 5.58 0.31
N THR A 30 -14.51 4.28 0.30
CA THR A 30 -13.19 3.67 0.13
C THR A 30 -13.29 2.42 -0.74
N SER A 31 -12.18 2.04 -1.34
CA SER A 31 -12.04 0.84 -2.17
C SER A 31 -10.65 0.24 -2.00
N MET A 32 -10.52 -1.05 -2.27
CA MET A 32 -9.23 -1.72 -2.49
C MET A 32 -8.90 -1.68 -3.98
N VAL A 33 -7.70 -1.24 -4.32
CA VAL A 33 -7.20 -1.31 -5.70
C VAL A 33 -6.11 -2.37 -5.77
N VAL A 34 -6.34 -3.40 -6.59
CA VAL A 34 -5.40 -4.49 -6.82
C VAL A 34 -4.68 -4.22 -8.14
N LEU A 35 -3.35 -4.14 -8.10
CA LEU A 35 -2.50 -4.12 -9.30
C LEU A 35 -1.91 -5.52 -9.47
N LEU A 36 -2.41 -6.25 -10.47
CA LEU A 36 -1.93 -7.58 -10.80
C LEU A 36 -0.98 -7.50 -12.00
N PRO A 37 0.33 -7.80 -11.85
CA PRO A 37 1.24 -7.90 -12.99
C PRO A 37 0.73 -8.91 -14.01
N ASN A 38 0.94 -8.64 -15.31
CA ASN A 38 0.56 -9.57 -16.37
C ASN A 38 1.48 -10.80 -16.43
N ASP A 39 2.72 -10.66 -15.94
CA ASP A 39 3.71 -11.73 -15.77
C ASP A 39 3.74 -12.21 -14.32
N VAL A 40 3.78 -13.52 -14.10
CA VAL A 40 3.83 -14.15 -12.77
C VAL A 40 5.08 -13.71 -11.99
N GLU A 41 6.19 -13.48 -12.68
CA GLU A 41 7.43 -12.95 -12.08
C GLU A 41 7.56 -11.42 -12.22
N GLY A 42 6.48 -10.74 -12.61
CA GLY A 42 6.47 -9.32 -12.95
C GLY A 42 6.44 -8.36 -11.77
N LEU A 43 6.26 -8.83 -10.54
CA LEU A 43 6.03 -7.96 -9.37
C LEU A 43 7.18 -6.97 -9.13
N SER A 44 8.44 -7.43 -9.14
CA SER A 44 9.59 -6.54 -8.91
C SER A 44 9.70 -5.44 -9.98
N LYS A 45 9.41 -5.77 -11.25
CA LYS A 45 9.42 -4.79 -12.34
C LYS A 45 8.28 -3.78 -12.20
N LEU A 46 7.12 -4.22 -11.70
CA LEU A 46 5.99 -3.34 -11.41
C LEU A 46 6.38 -2.35 -10.31
N GLU A 47 6.95 -2.83 -9.20
CA GLU A 47 7.39 -2.00 -8.06
C GLU A 47 8.41 -0.93 -8.47
N GLU A 48 9.40 -1.29 -9.30
CA GLU A 48 10.41 -0.34 -9.81
C GLU A 48 9.80 0.78 -10.68
N ARG A 49 8.72 0.49 -11.41
CA ARG A 49 8.03 1.45 -12.28
C ARG A 49 6.94 2.23 -11.56
N LEU A 50 6.49 1.76 -10.41
CA LEU A 50 5.38 2.33 -9.68
C LEU A 50 5.80 3.67 -9.07
N THR A 51 5.31 4.76 -9.66
CA THR A 51 5.49 6.12 -9.16
C THR A 51 4.14 6.74 -8.82
N ALA A 52 4.14 7.84 -8.08
CA ALA A 52 2.92 8.59 -7.78
C ALA A 52 2.16 9.04 -9.06
N LEU A 53 2.89 9.40 -10.12
CA LEU A 53 2.30 9.76 -11.41
C LEU A 53 1.65 8.55 -12.10
N GLN A 54 2.34 7.40 -12.09
CA GLN A 54 1.80 6.17 -12.66
C GLN A 54 0.57 5.68 -11.89
N LEU A 55 0.62 5.70 -10.55
CA LEU A 55 -0.53 5.35 -9.73
C LEU A 55 -1.73 6.28 -10.00
N LYS A 56 -1.50 7.60 -10.04
CA LYS A 56 -2.55 8.57 -10.36
C LYS A 56 -3.16 8.31 -11.75
N SER A 57 -2.31 7.99 -12.73
CA SER A 57 -2.75 7.63 -14.09
C SER A 57 -3.67 6.41 -14.05
N VAL A 58 -3.24 5.32 -13.43
CA VAL A 58 -4.04 4.09 -13.29
C VAL A 58 -5.40 4.36 -12.62
N LEU A 59 -5.39 5.07 -11.49
CA LEU A 59 -6.63 5.43 -10.78
C LEU A 59 -7.57 6.30 -11.64
N GLY A 60 -7.01 7.19 -12.45
CA GLY A 60 -7.76 8.01 -13.40
C GLY A 60 -8.28 7.25 -14.63
N TYR A 61 -7.89 5.99 -14.84
CA TYR A 61 -8.43 5.14 -15.91
C TYR A 61 -9.40 4.07 -15.39
N LEU A 62 -9.59 3.93 -14.07
CA LEU A 62 -10.56 3.03 -13.44
C LEU A 62 -11.99 3.56 -13.58
N HIS A 63 -12.48 3.60 -14.82
CA HIS A 63 -13.82 4.10 -15.15
C HIS A 63 -14.67 3.08 -15.89
N SER A 64 -14.04 2.16 -16.64
CA SER A 64 -14.73 1.13 -17.41
C SER A 64 -15.24 0.01 -16.51
N LEU A 65 -16.55 -0.17 -16.50
CA LEU A 65 -17.21 -1.30 -15.85
C LEU A 65 -17.07 -2.56 -16.72
N SER A 66 -16.58 -3.63 -16.12
CA SER A 66 -16.38 -4.93 -16.77
C SER A 66 -16.99 -6.04 -15.92
N ASN A 67 -17.61 -7.03 -16.57
CA ASN A 67 -17.99 -8.27 -15.90
C ASN A 67 -16.72 -9.07 -15.60
N VAL A 68 -16.41 -9.28 -14.32
CA VAL A 68 -15.17 -9.94 -13.87
C VAL A 68 -15.53 -11.18 -13.05
N GLU A 69 -14.82 -12.27 -13.32
CA GLU A 69 -14.76 -13.44 -12.45
C GLU A 69 -13.53 -13.30 -11.56
N LEU A 70 -13.73 -12.80 -10.35
CA LEU A 70 -12.67 -12.48 -9.40
C LEU A 70 -12.32 -13.72 -8.57
N TYR A 71 -11.04 -14.11 -8.62
CA TYR A 71 -10.44 -15.10 -7.73
C TYR A 71 -9.38 -14.41 -6.89
N LEU A 72 -9.66 -14.22 -5.59
CA LEU A 72 -8.73 -13.53 -4.68
C LEU A 72 -8.37 -14.46 -3.51
N PRO A 73 -7.09 -14.60 -3.14
CA PRO A 73 -6.71 -15.36 -1.95
C PRO A 73 -7.35 -14.76 -0.69
N LYS A 74 -7.75 -15.63 0.23
CA LYS A 74 -7.96 -15.20 1.62
C LYS A 74 -6.59 -15.11 2.25
N PHE A 75 -6.27 -13.98 2.85
CA PHE A 75 -4.99 -13.82 3.53
C PHE A 75 -5.14 -12.92 4.74
N ARG A 76 -4.22 -13.14 5.66
CA ARG A 76 -4.03 -12.35 6.86
C ARG A 76 -2.55 -12.00 6.91
N PHE A 77 -2.25 -10.72 7.06
CA PHE A 77 -0.90 -10.22 7.16
C PHE A 77 -0.79 -9.37 8.43
N GLU A 78 0.24 -9.66 9.23
CA GLU A 78 0.58 -8.87 10.40
C GLU A 78 2.08 -8.61 10.32
N GLN A 79 2.46 -7.34 10.31
CA GLN A 79 3.86 -6.96 10.22
C GLN A 79 4.17 -5.84 11.20
N THR A 80 5.31 -5.98 11.87
CA THR A 80 5.93 -4.92 12.64
C THR A 80 7.19 -4.47 11.89
N VAL A 81 7.25 -3.20 11.53
CA VAL A 81 8.35 -2.57 10.79
C VAL A 81 9.04 -1.57 11.70
N PHE A 82 10.35 -1.70 11.81
CA PHE A 82 11.22 -0.73 12.48
C PHE A 82 11.67 0.29 11.43
N LEU A 83 11.16 1.52 11.55
CA LEU A 83 11.27 2.53 10.50
C LEU A 83 12.57 3.34 10.56
N ARG A 84 13.39 3.20 11.62
CA ARG A 84 14.62 3.99 11.75
C ARG A 84 15.46 4.01 10.48
N SER A 85 15.84 2.84 9.95
CA SER A 85 16.70 2.76 8.76
C SER A 85 16.05 3.35 7.51
N ALA A 86 14.75 3.13 7.33
CA ALA A 86 14.00 3.69 6.21
C ALA A 86 13.91 5.23 6.29
N LEU A 87 13.59 5.77 7.46
CA LEU A 87 13.50 7.22 7.69
C LEU A 87 14.86 7.90 7.53
N GLN A 88 15.95 7.27 8.00
CA GLN A 88 17.32 7.75 7.78
C GLN A 88 17.67 7.77 6.29
N ALA A 89 17.32 6.73 5.53
CA ALA A 89 17.51 6.68 4.09
C ALA A 89 16.69 7.75 3.34
N MET A 90 15.54 8.16 3.90
CA MET A 90 14.73 9.29 3.40
C MET A 90 15.24 10.67 3.84
N GLY A 91 16.34 10.74 4.62
CA GLY A 91 16.98 11.98 5.03
C GLY A 91 16.68 12.43 6.47
N ILE A 92 15.85 11.69 7.21
CA ILE A 92 15.52 11.99 8.62
C ILE A 92 16.63 11.44 9.52
N ASN A 93 17.81 12.05 9.44
CA ASN A 93 18.99 11.60 10.18
C ASN A 93 19.16 12.30 11.53
N GLU A 94 18.93 13.62 11.57
CA GLU A 94 19.11 14.44 12.78
C GLU A 94 18.18 14.02 13.92
N PHE A 95 16.97 13.56 13.59
CA PHE A 95 16.01 13.04 14.58
C PHE A 95 16.57 11.87 15.39
N PHE A 96 17.45 11.04 14.81
CA PHE A 96 18.06 9.88 15.48
C PHE A 96 19.50 10.14 15.94
N ALA A 97 19.98 11.39 15.81
CA ALA A 97 21.34 11.76 16.15
C ALA A 97 21.47 12.05 17.66
N PRO A 98 22.67 11.87 18.26
CA PRO A 98 22.88 12.20 19.67
C PRO A 98 22.60 13.66 20.04
N ASN A 99 22.68 14.56 19.06
CA ASN A 99 22.43 15.98 19.17
C ASN A 99 21.04 16.40 18.62
N ALA A 100 20.08 15.47 18.53
CA ALA A 100 18.71 15.78 18.12
C ALA A 100 18.12 16.90 19.01
N ASP A 101 17.58 17.93 18.38
CA ASP A 101 16.84 18.98 19.10
C ASP A 101 15.38 18.57 19.26
N LEU A 102 15.06 18.05 20.46
CA LEU A 102 13.70 17.69 20.87
C LEU A 102 13.21 18.56 22.04
N SER A 103 13.72 19.80 22.15
CA SER A 103 13.35 20.76 23.18
C SER A 103 11.85 21.08 23.22
N GLY A 104 11.15 20.95 22.09
CA GLY A 104 9.69 21.08 22.00
C GLY A 104 8.90 19.93 22.65
N ILE A 105 9.55 18.81 22.98
CA ILE A 105 8.93 17.64 23.64
C ILE A 105 9.32 17.59 25.13
N SER A 106 10.59 17.87 25.43
CA SER A 106 11.14 17.78 26.79
C SER A 106 12.20 18.84 27.00
N GLU A 107 12.10 19.56 28.13
CA GLU A 107 13.13 20.50 28.60
C GLU A 107 14.39 19.76 29.12
N VAL A 108 14.25 18.48 29.47
CA VAL A 108 15.38 17.62 29.82
C VAL A 108 16.14 17.28 28.54
N GLY A 109 17.35 17.80 28.41
CA GLY A 109 18.25 17.55 27.27
C GLY A 109 18.69 16.08 27.15
N ASN A 110 19.34 15.76 26.03
CA ASN A 110 19.81 14.41 25.66
C ASN A 110 18.71 13.38 25.36
N LEU A 111 17.51 13.82 24.97
CA LEU A 111 16.49 12.91 24.46
C LEU A 111 16.85 12.49 23.03
N VAL A 112 17.06 11.19 22.80
CA VAL A 112 17.38 10.64 21.49
C VAL A 112 16.44 9.47 21.19
N PRO A 113 15.58 9.57 20.16
CA PRO A 113 14.75 8.48 19.67
C PRO A 113 15.59 7.28 19.28
N THR A 114 15.23 6.10 19.77
CA THR A 114 15.90 4.85 19.43
C THR A 114 15.34 4.22 18.17
N ASP A 115 14.02 4.32 17.95
CA ASP A 115 13.32 3.81 16.78
C ASP A 115 11.94 4.45 16.61
N VAL A 116 11.32 4.18 15.47
CA VAL A 116 9.89 4.42 15.20
C VAL A 116 9.30 3.08 14.76
N VAL A 117 8.41 2.53 15.57
CA VAL A 117 7.83 1.20 15.33
C VAL A 117 6.44 1.34 14.71
N HIS A 118 6.26 0.80 13.50
CA HIS A 118 4.98 0.74 12.81
C HIS A 118 4.48 -0.69 12.76
N LYS A 119 3.34 -0.96 13.40
CA LYS A 119 2.67 -2.26 13.36
C LYS A 119 1.39 -2.12 12.54
N ALA A 120 1.26 -2.96 11.52
CA ALA A 120 0.10 -2.98 10.62
C ALA A 120 -0.48 -4.39 10.55
N PHE A 121 -1.79 -4.45 10.36
CA PHE A 121 -2.58 -5.65 10.21
C PHE A 121 -3.48 -5.50 9.00
N VAL A 122 -3.69 -6.58 8.24
CA VAL A 122 -4.74 -6.64 7.23
C VAL A 122 -5.25 -8.06 7.11
N GLU A 123 -6.56 -8.22 7.14
CA GLU A 123 -7.25 -9.48 6.87
C GLU A 123 -8.27 -9.27 5.76
N VAL A 124 -8.18 -10.09 4.73
CA VAL A 124 -9.08 -10.06 3.57
C VAL A 124 -9.83 -11.40 3.50
N ASN A 125 -11.15 -11.32 3.62
CA ASN A 125 -12.07 -12.46 3.57
C ASN A 125 -13.34 -12.11 2.75
N GLU A 126 -14.29 -13.04 2.64
CA GLU A 126 -15.48 -12.84 1.80
C GLU A 126 -16.44 -11.75 2.31
N GLU A 127 -16.36 -11.40 3.59
CA GLU A 127 -17.19 -10.35 4.19
C GLU A 127 -16.61 -8.96 3.94
N GLY A 128 -15.29 -8.86 3.70
CA GLY A 128 -14.61 -7.62 3.35
C GLY A 128 -13.14 -7.60 3.76
N THR A 129 -12.69 -6.43 4.23
CA THR A 129 -11.31 -6.24 4.71
C THR A 129 -11.33 -5.54 6.05
N GLU A 130 -10.59 -6.08 7.00
CA GLU A 130 -10.30 -5.47 8.30
C GLU A 130 -8.80 -5.11 8.32
N ALA A 131 -8.49 -3.83 8.58
CA ALA A 131 -7.13 -3.30 8.55
C ALA A 131 -6.95 -2.19 9.59
#